data_AF-A0A3N2RJD5-F1
#
_entry.id   AF-A0A3N2RJD5-F1
#
_cell.length_a   1.000
_cell.length_b   1.000
_cell.length_c   1.000
_cell.angle_alpha   90.00
_cell.angle_beta   90.00
_cell.angle_gamma   90.00
#
_symmetry.space_group_name_H-M   'P 1'
#
loop_
_entity.id
_entity.type
_entity.pdbx_description
1 polymer ?
#
loop_
_entity_poly.entity_id
_entity_poly.type
_entity_poly.pdbx_seq_one_letter_code
_entity_poly.pdbx_strand_id
1 'polypeptide(L)'
;MPDAWAQGAEAKAVPFTCPSTALARTDCLIRAALDDLARTYKSVGGGGISEIKQLSTYAYRISIVQEERVDQVTYEFGVRPKGVFVILKRIASTDEP
;
A
#
# COMPACT_ATOMS: atom_id res chain seq x y z
N MET A 1 6.48 -24.09 12.12
CA MET A 1 7.05 -23.60 10.84
C MET A 1 6.61 -22.16 10.75
N PRO A 2 7.50 -21.16 10.85
CA PRO A 2 7.06 -19.77 10.90
C PRO A 2 6.79 -19.25 9.49
N ASP A 3 5.63 -18.64 9.31
CA ASP A 3 5.09 -18.11 8.05
C ASP A 3 6.02 -17.05 7.43
N ALA A 4 6.47 -17.33 6.21
CA ALA A 4 7.57 -16.63 5.55
C ALA A 4 7.22 -15.21 5.03
N TRP A 5 6.11 -14.61 5.44
CA TRP A 5 5.60 -13.36 4.82
C TRP A 5 5.74 -12.12 5.73
N ALA A 6 6.23 -12.31 6.96
CA ALA A 6 6.65 -11.23 7.85
C ALA A 6 8.10 -10.82 7.62
N GLN A 7 8.42 -10.29 6.44
CA GLN A 7 9.68 -9.55 6.24
C GLN A 7 9.37 -8.27 5.49
N GLY A 8 9.72 -7.15 6.11
CA GLY A 8 9.63 -5.81 5.53
C GLY A 8 10.45 -5.77 4.26
N ALA A 9 9.82 -6.16 3.15
CA ALA A 9 10.35 -5.91 1.83
C ALA A 9 10.45 -4.40 1.72
N GLU A 10 11.67 -3.87 1.84
CA GLU A 10 12.00 -2.53 1.39
C GLU A 10 11.45 -2.43 -0.02
N ALA A 11 10.30 -1.78 -0.16
CA ALA A 11 9.70 -1.56 -1.45
C ALA A 11 10.74 -0.76 -2.23
N LYS A 12 11.38 -1.40 -3.20
CA LYS A 12 12.37 -0.74 -4.06
C LYS A 12 11.59 0.18 -4.99
N ALA A 13 11.19 1.33 -4.45
CA ALA A 13 10.23 2.21 -5.07
C ALA A 13 10.92 3.04 -6.16
N VAL A 14 10.36 2.99 -7.35
CA VAL A 14 10.68 3.97 -8.39
C VAL A 14 10.18 5.32 -7.86
N PRO A 15 11.05 6.35 -7.75
CA PRO A 15 10.63 7.67 -7.32
C PRO A 15 9.59 8.26 -8.27
N PHE A 16 8.56 8.90 -7.72
CA PHE A 16 7.49 9.52 -8.49
C PHE A 16 7.12 10.89 -7.93
N THR A 17 6.42 11.70 -8.72
CA THR A 17 6.01 13.06 -8.32
C THR A 17 4.50 13.14 -8.22
N CYS A 18 4.01 13.74 -7.14
CA CYS A 18 2.59 14.03 -6.98
C CYS A 18 2.28 15.52 -7.06
N PRO A 19 1.08 15.91 -7.50
CA PRO A 19 0.63 17.30 -7.44
C PRO A 19 0.64 17.86 -6.01
N SER A 20 0.70 19.18 -5.89
CA SER A 20 0.83 19.86 -4.61
C SER A 20 -0.49 19.99 -3.83
N THR A 21 -1.64 19.95 -4.49
CA THR A 21 -2.95 20.08 -3.82
C THR A 21 -3.29 18.80 -3.05
N ALA A 22 -3.99 18.93 -1.92
CA ALA A 22 -4.22 17.81 -1.01
C ALA A 22 -4.96 16.64 -1.69
N LEU A 23 -6.05 16.91 -2.40
CA LEU A 23 -6.85 15.87 -3.06
C LEU A 23 -6.08 15.18 -4.20
N ALA A 24 -5.40 15.95 -5.05
CA ALA A 24 -4.65 15.37 -6.16
C ALA A 24 -3.41 14.61 -5.67
N ARG A 25 -2.81 15.03 -4.55
CA ARG A 25 -1.76 14.26 -3.87
C ARG A 25 -2.29 12.95 -3.33
N THR A 26 -3.44 12.96 -2.66
CA THR A 26 -4.07 11.74 -2.15
C THR A 26 -4.37 10.75 -3.28
N ASP A 27 -4.99 11.20 -4.39
CA ASP A 27 -5.23 10.35 -5.56
C ASP A 27 -3.93 9.75 -6.12
N CYS A 28 -2.90 10.58 -6.29
CA CYS A 28 -1.58 10.14 -6.76
C CYS A 28 -0.94 9.07 -5.85
N LEU A 29 -0.94 9.27 -4.53
CA LEU A 29 -0.37 8.31 -3.58
C LEU A 29 -1.16 6.99 -3.55
N ILE A 30 -2.49 7.06 -3.58
CA ILE A 30 -3.34 5.87 -3.64
C ILE A 30 -3.06 5.10 -4.93
N ARG A 31 -3.00 5.75 -6.09
CA ARG A 31 -2.65 5.09 -7.36
C ARG A 31 -1.29 4.42 -7.31
N ALA A 32 -0.28 5.08 -6.73
CA ALA A 32 1.04 4.49 -6.59
C ALA A 32 1.02 3.21 -5.72
N ALA A 33 0.23 3.19 -4.64
CA ALA A 33 0.02 1.98 -3.84
C ALA A 33 -0.73 0.89 -4.62
N LEU A 34 -1.78 1.25 -5.37
CA LEU A 34 -2.54 0.31 -6.20
C LEU A 34 -1.69 -0.30 -7.32
N ASP A 35 -0.84 0.50 -7.96
CA ASP A 35 0.09 0.03 -8.99
C ASP A 35 1.14 -0.92 -8.40
N ASP A 36 1.61 -0.65 -7.18
CA ASP A 36 2.49 -1.58 -6.47
C ASP A 36 1.78 -2.88 -6.11
N LEU A 37 0.55 -2.80 -5.58
CA LEU A 37 -0.27 -3.97 -5.28
C LEU A 37 -0.52 -4.81 -6.53
N ALA A 38 -0.90 -4.21 -7.65
CA ALA A 38 -1.15 -4.93 -8.91
C ALA A 38 0.08 -5.72 -9.40
N ARG A 39 1.30 -5.25 -9.08
CA ARG A 39 2.55 -5.96 -9.43
C ARG A 39 2.96 -7.01 -8.40
N THR A 40 2.63 -6.80 -7.14
CA THR A 40 3.26 -7.52 -6.03
C THR A 40 2.32 -8.42 -5.25
N TYR A 41 1.02 -8.11 -5.21
CA TYR A 41 0.01 -8.91 -4.55
C TYR A 41 -0.37 -10.09 -5.45
N LYS A 42 -0.08 -11.32 -4.99
CA LYS A 42 -0.26 -12.56 -5.76
C LYS A 42 -1.35 -13.48 -5.21
N SER A 43 -2.25 -12.98 -4.33
CA SER A 43 -3.30 -13.82 -3.77
C SER A 43 -4.22 -14.37 -4.88
N VAL A 44 -4.73 -15.58 -4.65
CA VAL A 44 -5.50 -16.39 -5.61
C VAL A 44 -7.02 -16.31 -5.39
N GLY A 45 -7.50 -15.61 -4.37
CA GLY A 45 -8.94 -15.52 -4.06
C GLY A 45 -9.68 -14.49 -4.91
N GLY A 46 -10.98 -14.71 -5.14
CA GLY A 46 -11.83 -13.88 -6.01
C GLY A 46 -12.31 -12.56 -5.40
N GLY A 47 -11.82 -12.19 -4.22
CA GLY A 47 -12.21 -10.95 -3.55
C GLY A 47 -11.51 -9.70 -4.09
N GLY A 48 -11.76 -8.54 -3.48
CA GLY A 48 -11.29 -7.25 -3.97
C GLY A 48 -11.05 -6.23 -2.87
N ILE A 49 -10.66 -5.01 -3.25
CA ILE A 49 -10.42 -3.93 -2.31
C ILE A 49 -11.75 -3.54 -1.64
N SER A 50 -11.79 -3.65 -0.32
CA SER A 50 -12.95 -3.26 0.49
C SER A 50 -12.78 -1.88 1.13
N GLU A 51 -11.55 -1.48 1.47
CA GLU A 51 -11.27 -0.23 2.16
C GLU A 51 -9.92 0.36 1.73
N ILE A 52 -9.88 1.68 1.56
CA ILE A 52 -8.65 2.45 1.48
C ILE A 52 -8.74 3.54 2.54
N LYS A 53 -7.91 3.44 3.58
CA LYS A 53 -7.93 4.35 4.73
C LYS A 53 -6.63 5.08 4.88
N GLN A 54 -6.72 6.40 4.98
CA GLN A 54 -5.58 7.24 5.35
C GLN A 54 -5.32 7.12 6.86
N LEU A 55 -4.11 6.71 7.23
CA LEU A 55 -3.65 6.62 8.63
C LEU A 55 -2.91 7.89 9.06
N SER A 56 -2.19 8.51 8.12
CA SER A 56 -1.49 9.79 8.31
C SER A 56 -1.35 10.50 6.95
N THR A 57 -0.73 11.69 6.92
CA THR A 57 -0.55 12.48 5.68
C THR A 57 0.07 11.67 4.54
N TYR A 58 0.95 10.71 4.85
CA TYR A 58 1.69 9.91 3.88
C TYR A 58 1.62 8.41 4.19
N ALA A 59 0.59 7.96 4.91
CA ALA A 59 0.40 6.55 5.19
C ALA A 59 -1.03 6.12 4.89
N TYR A 60 -1.16 5.02 4.16
CA TYR A 60 -2.44 4.46 3.71
C TYR A 60 -2.48 2.97 4.00
N ARG A 61 -3.63 2.49 4.41
CA ARG A 61 -3.93 1.07 4.52
C ARG A 61 -4.96 0.69 3.47
N ILE A 62 -4.67 -0.37 2.73
CA ILE A 62 -5.56 -0.96 1.74
C ILE A 62 -5.99 -2.32 2.26
N SER A 63 -7.28 -2.51 2.45
CA SER A 63 -7.88 -3.78 2.87
C SER A 63 -8.45 -4.49 1.65
N ILE A 64 -8.13 -5.76 1.51
CA ILE A 64 -8.53 -6.64 0.41
C ILE A 64 -9.28 -7.80 1.04
N VAL A 65 -10.58 -7.88 0.79
CA VAL A 65 -11.38 -9.04 1.19
C VAL A 65 -10.97 -10.20 0.31
N GLN A 66 -10.84 -11.37 0.93
CA GLN A 66 -10.65 -12.65 0.29
C GLN A 66 -11.72 -13.61 0.85
N GLU A 67 -11.81 -14.81 0.27
CA GLU A 67 -12.63 -15.86 0.86
C GLU A 67 -12.13 -16.13 2.29
N GLU A 68 -13.01 -15.89 3.27
CA GLU A 68 -12.80 -16.18 4.69
C GLU A 68 -11.72 -15.35 5.41
N ARG A 69 -11.11 -14.34 4.77
CA ARG A 69 -10.11 -13.47 5.42
C ARG A 69 -10.03 -12.07 4.84
N VAL A 70 -9.40 -11.15 5.57
CA VAL A 70 -9.10 -9.80 5.09
C VAL A 70 -7.59 -9.57 5.12
N ASP A 71 -6.99 -9.44 3.94
CA ASP A 71 -5.60 -9.04 3.81
C ASP A 71 -5.51 -7.50 3.90
N GLN A 72 -4.61 -6.98 4.71
CA GLN A 72 -4.34 -5.56 4.84
C GLN A 72 -2.92 -5.26 4.41
N VAL A 73 -2.75 -4.23 3.59
CA VAL A 73 -1.43 -3.74 3.18
C VAL A 73 -1.31 -2.27 3.54
N THR A 74 -0.37 -1.97 4.44
CA THR A 74 -0.06 -0.61 4.87
C THR A 74 1.15 -0.09 4.10
N TYR A 75 0.96 1.04 3.44
CA TYR A 75 1.95 1.79 2.69
C TYR A 75 2.36 3.03 3.46
N GLU A 76 3.66 3.20 3.70
CA GLU A 76 4.24 4.45 4.18
C GLU A 76 5.03 5.10 3.05
N PHE A 77 4.75 6.37 2.77
CA PHE A 77 5.44 7.16 1.75
C PHE A 77 6.42 8.15 2.39
N GLY A 78 7.57 8.29 1.76
CA GLY A 78 8.60 9.26 2.12
C GLY A 78 8.62 10.41 1.15
N VAL A 79 8.75 11.63 1.66
CA VAL A 79 8.95 12.83 0.85
C VAL A 79 10.43 13.15 0.76
N ARG A 80 10.96 13.11 -0.45
CA ARG A 80 12.30 13.59 -0.79
C ARG A 80 12.24 15.06 -1.25
N PRO A 81 13.40 15.75 -1.30
CA PRO A 81 13.47 17.11 -1.82
C PRO A 81 12.80 17.24 -3.19
N LYS A 82 12.25 18.43 -3.47
CA LYS A 82 11.49 18.74 -4.70
C LYS A 82 10.15 18.00 -4.83
N GLY A 83 9.58 17.50 -3.74
CA GLY A 83 8.25 16.88 -3.75
C GLY A 83 8.21 15.50 -4.40
N VAL A 84 9.36 14.80 -4.41
CA VAL A 84 9.48 13.44 -4.93
C VAL A 84 9.05 12.46 -3.84
N PHE A 85 8.13 11.57 -4.16
CA PHE A 85 7.64 10.53 -3.28
C PHE A 85 8.31 9.19 -3.58
N VAL A 86 8.52 8.41 -2.53
CA VAL A 86 8.96 7.02 -2.58
C VAL A 86 8.14 6.20 -1.61
N ILE A 87 7.87 4.93 -1.93
CA ILE A 87 7.34 3.99 -0.93
C ILE A 87 8.50 3.62 -0.01
N LEU A 88 8.39 3.96 1.28
CA LEU A 88 9.38 3.63 2.29
C LEU A 88 9.16 2.23 2.84
N LYS A 89 7.89 1.90 3.11
CA LYS A 89 7.52 0.62 3.69
C LYS A 89 6.23 0.10 3.08
N ARG A 90 6.19 -1.22 2.99
CA ARG A 90 4.99 -2.01 2.74
C ARG A 90 4.91 -3.07 3.82
N ILE A 91 3.85 -3.05 4.61
CA ILE A 91 3.61 -4.02 5.68
C ILE A 91 2.31 -4.74 5.34
N ALA A 92 2.40 -6.05 5.11
CA ALA A 92 1.23 -6.89 4.92
C ALA A 92 0.86 -7.55 6.25
N SER A 93 -0.44 -7.60 6.55
CA SER A 93 -1.03 -8.35 7.64
C SER A 93 -2.31 -9.01 7.15
N THR A 94 -2.74 -10.09 7.80
CA THR A 94 -3.99 -10.77 7.50
C THR A 94 -4.79 -10.83 8.78
N ASP A 95 -6.04 -10.39 8.73
CA ASP A 95 -7.01 -10.56 9.80
C ASP A 95 -7.97 -11.70 9.42
N GLU A 96 -8.20 -12.61 10.37
CA GLU A 96 -9.30 -13.57 10.31
C GLU A 96 -10.57 -12.86 10.87
N PRO A 97 -11.74 -13.01 10.23
CA PRO A 97 -12.97 -12.31 10.60
C PRO A 97 -13.53 -12.70 11.98
#